data_AF-Q5XWC4-F1
#
_entry.id   AF-Q5XWC4-F1
#
_cell.length_a   1.000
_cell.length_b   1.000
_cell.length_c   1.000
_cell.angle_alpha   90.00
_cell.angle_beta   90.00
_cell.angle_gamma   90.00
#
_symmetry.space_group_name_H-M   'P 1'
#
loop_
_entity.id
_entity.type
_entity.pdbx_description
1 polymer ?
#
loop_
_entity_poly.entity_id
_entity_poly.type
_entity_poly.pdbx_seq_one_letter_code
_entity_poly.pdbx_strand_id
1 'polypeptide(L)'
;MTPLDYGSKESKQEGAYDTRAEELYDHCGNNQNDHSALLQAGGRSIPIDIKQYQRKRHCKQKWIQTNTAFEFHGQAIIGAQKTKKNKASVFSRISQLKSPPLYAALDLGTNNCRLLIASPSKPGHFRVVDAFSRIVRLGEGLVKNGVLNTQAMDRTIAALKICHLKLKQRRIKRYRLVATEACRSAQNGRHFIQRVLDETGLELEIVDRKTEARFAVSGCGTLVEPNIDAIVLFDIGGGSSEIVLLDVSRKRSLRLTEQIKAWTSLPVGVVTLAERFGGNEVSLDGFEKMKGYVRSLLNNFSGRHKLGALARGSKFHLLGTSGTITTLAGMHLNLERYDRRQVDGIWMNDADITLMTKRLLSWDIKKRVTNPCIGRERADLILAGCAILDVIREVWPSQRLRVADRGLREGILIELMLRDGVWRRHRKEKSFKR
;
A
#
# COMPACT_ATOMS: atom_id res chain seq x y z
N MET A 1 58.64 -6.27 -53.47
CA MET A 1 59.39 -7.54 -53.29
C MET A 1 58.40 -8.59 -52.84
N THR A 2 58.06 -9.47 -53.78
CA THR A 2 57.19 -10.65 -53.69
C THR A 2 57.93 -11.81 -52.97
N PRO A 3 57.39 -13.05 -52.89
CA PRO A 3 56.40 -13.54 -51.92
C PRO A 3 56.85 -14.90 -51.33
N LEU A 4 55.97 -15.67 -50.67
CA LEU A 4 55.73 -17.07 -51.07
C LEU A 4 54.46 -17.61 -50.40
N ASP A 5 53.56 -17.97 -51.30
CA ASP A 5 52.27 -18.63 -51.16
C ASP A 5 52.44 -20.13 -51.41
N TYR A 6 51.53 -20.96 -50.90
CA TYR A 6 51.16 -22.34 -51.33
C TYR A 6 50.22 -22.84 -50.22
N GLY A 7 48.89 -22.85 -50.36
CA GLY A 7 48.09 -23.52 -51.39
C GLY A 7 47.68 -24.90 -50.83
N SER A 8 46.46 -25.43 -50.95
CA SER A 8 45.21 -25.06 -51.62
C SER A 8 44.17 -26.18 -51.32
N LYS A 9 42.91 -25.92 -51.72
CA LYS A 9 41.74 -26.83 -51.92
C LYS A 9 40.74 -26.91 -50.76
N GLU A 10 39.62 -26.17 -50.78
CA GLU A 10 38.39 -26.34 -51.60
C GLU A 10 37.71 -27.71 -51.35
N SER A 11 36.41 -27.84 -51.05
CA SER A 11 35.20 -27.23 -51.63
C SER A 11 34.00 -27.53 -50.69
N LYS A 12 33.15 -26.53 -50.34
CA LYS A 12 31.82 -26.18 -50.91
C LYS A 12 30.75 -27.28 -50.93
N GLN A 13 29.69 -27.09 -50.13
CA GLN A 13 28.25 -27.00 -50.49
C GLN A 13 27.41 -26.99 -49.20
N GLU A 14 26.75 -25.91 -48.78
CA GLU A 14 25.48 -25.28 -49.25
C GLU A 14 24.18 -26.08 -49.03
N GLY A 15 23.23 -25.42 -48.35
CA GLY A 15 21.77 -25.58 -48.44
C GLY A 15 21.13 -26.56 -47.47
N ALA A 16 19.94 -26.36 -46.93
CA ALA A 16 19.02 -25.23 -46.78
C ALA A 16 17.89 -25.69 -45.82
N TYR A 17 17.28 -24.71 -45.15
CA TYR A 17 15.94 -24.65 -44.54
C TYR A 17 14.97 -25.85 -44.67
N ASP A 18 14.27 -26.17 -43.57
CA ASP A 18 12.79 -26.22 -43.60
C ASP A 18 12.16 -26.00 -42.20
N THR A 19 10.89 -25.61 -42.24
CA THR A 19 10.01 -25.04 -41.23
C THR A 19 8.80 -25.95 -40.99
N ARG A 20 8.16 -25.80 -39.81
CA ARG A 20 6.75 -26.09 -39.44
C ARG A 20 6.29 -27.54 -39.15
N ALA A 21 5.58 -27.66 -38.01
CA ALA A 21 4.24 -28.25 -37.77
C ALA A 21 4.21 -28.79 -36.32
N GLU A 22 3.52 -28.19 -35.35
CA GLU A 22 2.08 -28.26 -35.02
C GLU A 22 1.52 -29.67 -34.71
N GLU A 23 0.93 -29.76 -33.51
CA GLU A 23 -0.06 -30.71 -32.97
C GLU A 23 0.37 -32.15 -32.64
N LEU A 24 0.13 -32.59 -31.39
CA LEU A 24 -0.97 -33.52 -31.07
C LEU A 24 -0.93 -34.14 -29.64
N TYR A 25 -2.16 -34.26 -29.10
CA TYR A 25 -2.73 -35.24 -28.14
C TYR A 25 -2.54 -35.16 -26.61
N ASP A 26 -3.66 -34.81 -25.98
CA ASP A 26 -4.22 -35.33 -24.73
C ASP A 26 -4.10 -36.86 -24.59
N HIS A 27 -3.68 -37.34 -23.41
CA HIS A 27 -4.17 -38.60 -22.85
C HIS A 27 -4.25 -38.57 -21.32
N CYS A 28 -5.48 -38.78 -20.83
CA CYS A 28 -5.78 -39.22 -19.46
C CYS A 28 -5.18 -40.60 -19.21
N GLY A 29 -4.69 -40.82 -17.99
CA GLY A 29 -4.30 -42.15 -17.52
C GLY A 29 -4.14 -42.18 -16.01
N ASN A 30 -5.19 -42.66 -15.32
CA ASN A 30 -5.15 -43.15 -13.96
C ASN A 30 -3.96 -44.09 -13.73
N ASN A 31 -3.33 -44.00 -12.56
CA ASN A 31 -2.86 -45.21 -11.88
C ASN A 31 -2.80 -44.98 -10.36
N GLN A 32 -3.72 -45.67 -9.69
CA GLN A 32 -3.56 -46.15 -8.33
C GLN A 32 -2.44 -47.19 -8.32
N ASN A 33 -1.58 -47.18 -7.31
CA ASN A 33 -1.24 -48.39 -6.57
C ASN A 33 -0.51 -48.07 -5.27
N ASP A 34 -1.04 -48.69 -4.23
CA ASP A 34 -0.57 -48.74 -2.86
C ASP A 34 0.81 -49.39 -2.73
N HIS A 35 1.60 -48.92 -1.78
CA HIS A 35 2.43 -49.79 -0.94
C HIS A 35 2.59 -49.19 0.46
N SER A 36 2.13 -49.97 1.43
CA SER A 36 2.21 -49.78 2.88
C SER A 36 3.55 -50.25 3.47
N ALA A 37 4.13 -49.50 4.41
CA ALA A 37 4.82 -49.98 5.62
C ALA A 37 5.25 -48.75 6.48
N LEU A 38 4.51 -48.40 7.52
CA LEU A 38 4.78 -48.74 8.94
C LEU A 38 6.20 -48.38 9.44
N LEU A 39 6.29 -47.24 10.14
CA LEU A 39 7.07 -47.08 11.38
C LEU A 39 6.36 -46.04 12.26
N GLN A 40 5.83 -46.51 13.38
CA GLN A 40 5.23 -45.72 14.45
C GLN A 40 6.31 -45.15 15.36
N ALA A 41 6.19 -43.87 15.75
CA ALA A 41 6.59 -43.40 17.08
C ALA A 41 5.89 -42.06 17.43
N GLY A 42 4.84 -42.18 18.25
CA GLY A 42 4.46 -41.27 19.34
C GLY A 42 4.47 -39.75 19.14
N GLY A 43 3.30 -39.17 18.88
CA GLY A 43 3.04 -37.74 19.10
C GLY A 43 1.54 -37.45 19.04
N ARG A 44 0.90 -37.32 20.22
CA ARG A 44 -0.55 -37.10 20.37
C ARG A 44 -1.02 -35.88 19.57
N SER A 45 -1.81 -36.12 18.53
CA SER A 45 -2.58 -35.11 17.80
C SER A 45 -3.98 -34.99 18.40
N ILE A 46 -4.28 -33.83 18.99
CA ILE A 46 -5.63 -33.45 19.38
C ILE A 46 -6.35 -32.96 18.11
N PRO A 47 -7.46 -33.58 17.66
CA PRO A 47 -8.21 -33.07 16.53
C PRO A 47 -9.04 -31.86 16.97
N ILE A 48 -8.73 -30.67 16.45
CA ILE A 48 -9.59 -29.51 16.56
C ILE A 48 -10.59 -29.56 15.41
N ASP A 49 -11.84 -29.84 15.74
CA ASP A 49 -12.98 -29.88 14.83
C ASP A 49 -13.36 -28.45 14.36
N ILE A 50 -13.03 -28.12 13.11
CA ILE A 50 -13.25 -26.80 12.49
C ILE A 50 -14.67 -26.72 11.89
N LYS A 51 -15.70 -27.17 12.62
CA LYS A 51 -17.11 -26.98 12.21
C LYS A 51 -18.02 -26.34 13.25
N GLN A 52 -17.51 -25.92 14.41
CA GLN A 52 -18.34 -25.31 15.46
C GLN A 52 -18.30 -23.78 15.56
N TYR A 53 -17.60 -23.08 14.65
CA TYR A 53 -17.56 -21.60 14.61
C TYR A 53 -18.44 -20.96 13.51
N GLN A 54 -19.48 -21.67 13.08
CA GLN A 54 -20.62 -21.09 12.35
C GLN A 54 -21.91 -21.35 13.13
N ARG A 55 -22.34 -20.40 13.98
CA ARG A 55 -23.75 -20.20 14.41
C ARG A 55 -23.85 -19.12 15.49
N LYS A 56 -23.57 -17.87 15.15
CA LYS A 56 -24.07 -16.68 15.87
C LYS A 56 -23.71 -15.41 15.10
N ARG A 57 -24.40 -15.18 13.98
CA ARG A 57 -24.72 -13.85 13.41
C ARG A 57 -25.49 -14.04 12.10
N HIS A 58 -26.75 -14.43 12.24
CA HIS A 58 -27.78 -14.31 11.22
C HIS A 58 -29.03 -13.77 11.91
N CYS A 59 -29.12 -12.44 12.03
CA CYS A 59 -30.40 -11.74 12.08
C CYS A 59 -30.20 -10.23 11.98
N LYS A 60 -31.10 -9.60 11.20
CA LYS A 60 -31.31 -8.15 10.99
C LYS A 60 -30.39 -7.46 9.98
N GLN A 61 -30.81 -7.48 8.72
CA GLN A 61 -31.27 -6.27 8.02
C GLN A 61 -32.00 -6.65 6.72
N LYS A 62 -33.33 -6.70 6.78
CA LYS A 62 -34.25 -6.59 5.64
C LYS A 62 -34.73 -5.15 5.60
N TRP A 63 -34.43 -4.38 4.54
CA TRP A 63 -35.23 -3.22 4.16
C TRP A 63 -35.22 -3.04 2.64
N ILE A 64 -36.33 -3.52 2.05
CA ILE A 64 -37.17 -2.94 0.99
C ILE A 64 -36.48 -2.29 -0.22
N GLN A 65 -36.48 -3.02 -1.34
CA GLN A 65 -36.57 -2.47 -2.69
C GLN A 65 -38.05 -2.27 -3.04
N THR A 66 -38.41 -1.08 -3.51
CA THR A 66 -39.56 -0.87 -4.39
C THR A 66 -39.25 0.20 -5.42
N ASN A 67 -39.45 -0.16 -6.68
CA ASN A 67 -39.41 0.64 -7.90
C ASN A 67 -40.37 1.85 -7.84
N THR A 68 -40.09 2.89 -8.62
CA THR A 68 -40.83 3.20 -9.86
C THR A 68 -40.31 4.47 -10.52
N ALA A 69 -40.01 4.37 -11.81
CA ALA A 69 -39.92 5.47 -12.75
C ALA A 69 -41.31 6.11 -12.91
N PHE A 70 -41.37 7.43 -13.07
CA PHE A 70 -42.55 8.13 -13.55
C PHE A 70 -42.14 9.09 -14.66
N GLU A 71 -42.59 8.75 -15.86
CA GLU A 71 -42.67 9.60 -17.03
C GLU A 71 -43.72 10.69 -16.80
N PHE A 72 -43.43 11.93 -17.22
CA PHE A 72 -44.42 13.00 -17.31
C PHE A 72 -44.70 13.28 -18.79
N HIS A 73 -45.89 12.88 -19.25
CA HIS A 73 -46.56 13.48 -20.41
C HIS A 73 -47.52 14.55 -19.91
N GLY A 74 -47.53 15.69 -20.62
CA GLY A 74 -48.30 16.87 -20.22
C GLY A 74 -49.78 16.79 -20.57
N GLN A 75 -50.55 17.72 -20.00
CA GLN A 75 -51.67 18.34 -20.67
C GLN A 75 -51.98 19.71 -20.05
N ALA A 76 -52.32 20.64 -20.94
CA ALA A 76 -52.58 22.04 -20.68
C ALA A 76 -53.96 22.25 -20.04
N ILE A 77 -54.07 23.27 -19.18
CA ILE A 77 -55.32 23.98 -18.92
C ILE A 77 -55.04 25.49 -19.01
N ILE A 78 -55.84 26.13 -19.86
CA ILE A 78 -55.88 27.57 -20.12
C ILE A 78 -56.78 28.24 -19.07
N GLY A 79 -56.38 29.41 -18.55
CA GLY A 79 -57.34 30.34 -17.94
C GLY A 79 -56.80 31.37 -16.94
N ALA A 80 -56.92 32.64 -17.33
CA ALA A 80 -57.11 33.84 -16.48
C ALA A 80 -55.90 34.56 -15.82
N GLN A 81 -55.48 35.61 -16.54
CA GLN A 81 -55.32 37.02 -16.12
C GLN A 81 -54.39 37.45 -14.95
N LYS A 82 -53.32 38.15 -15.36
CA LYS A 82 -52.69 39.35 -14.80
C LYS A 82 -52.74 39.57 -13.28
N THR A 83 -51.60 39.39 -12.61
CA THR A 83 -51.03 40.42 -11.73
C THR A 83 -49.49 40.42 -11.82
N LYS A 84 -48.92 41.48 -12.43
CA LYS A 84 -47.49 41.81 -12.31
C LYS A 84 -47.24 42.31 -10.89
N LYS A 85 -46.67 41.48 -10.01
CA LYS A 85 -46.02 41.94 -8.77
C LYS A 85 -44.77 41.13 -8.48
N ASN A 86 -43.64 41.84 -8.47
CA ASN A 86 -42.33 41.53 -7.89
C ASN A 86 -42.19 40.16 -7.19
N LYS A 87 -41.67 39.16 -7.91
CA LYS A 87 -40.99 37.99 -7.33
C LYS A 87 -39.49 37.99 -7.67
N ALA A 88 -38.86 39.15 -7.61
CA ALA A 88 -37.42 39.24 -7.48
C ALA A 88 -37.11 39.47 -5.99
N SER A 89 -36.62 38.43 -5.29
CA SER A 89 -35.67 38.54 -4.15
C SER A 89 -35.67 37.39 -3.14
N VAL A 90 -36.49 36.34 -3.26
CA VAL A 90 -36.48 35.25 -2.24
C VAL A 90 -35.50 34.10 -2.57
N PHE A 91 -34.97 34.02 -3.79
CA PHE A 91 -34.03 32.96 -4.19
C PHE A 91 -32.53 33.34 -4.24
N SER A 92 -32.15 34.58 -3.86
CA SER A 92 -30.74 35.02 -3.94
C SER A 92 -29.93 34.88 -2.65
N ARG A 93 -30.45 34.18 -1.62
CA ARG A 93 -29.73 33.95 -0.35
C ARG A 93 -29.64 32.48 0.08
N ILE A 94 -29.62 31.55 -0.88
CA ILE A 94 -28.86 30.32 -0.64
C ILE A 94 -27.40 30.74 -0.80
N SER A 95 -26.77 31.08 0.32
CA SER A 95 -25.32 31.21 0.41
C SER A 95 -24.71 30.07 -0.39
N GLN A 96 -23.95 30.38 -1.44
CA GLN A 96 -23.10 29.42 -2.12
C GLN A 96 -22.23 28.77 -1.04
N LEU A 97 -22.65 27.62 -0.53
CA LEU A 97 -21.85 26.79 0.37
C LEU A 97 -20.65 26.39 -0.49
N LYS A 98 -19.57 27.17 -0.42
CA LYS A 98 -18.33 26.91 -1.13
C LYS A 98 -17.97 25.46 -0.83
N SER A 99 -17.98 24.63 -1.86
CA SER A 99 -17.58 23.23 -1.74
C SER A 99 -16.22 23.16 -1.02
N PRO A 100 -16.05 22.24 -0.06
CA PRO A 100 -14.87 22.22 0.80
C PRO A 100 -13.60 22.13 -0.06
N PRO A 101 -12.51 22.78 0.35
CA PRO A 101 -11.28 22.81 -0.44
C PRO A 101 -10.75 21.39 -0.66
N LEU A 102 -10.24 21.13 -1.86
CA LEU A 102 -9.62 19.86 -2.22
C LEU A 102 -8.12 19.91 -1.99
N TYR A 103 -7.57 18.80 -1.53
CA TYR A 103 -6.15 18.58 -1.34
C TYR A 103 -5.74 17.34 -2.10
N ALA A 104 -4.50 17.30 -2.60
CA ALA A 104 -3.98 16.11 -3.26
C ALA A 104 -2.61 15.69 -2.75
N ALA A 105 -2.38 14.38 -2.71
CA ALA A 105 -1.09 13.79 -2.40
C ALA A 105 -0.75 12.75 -3.46
N LEU A 106 0.40 12.92 -4.11
CA LEU A 106 0.97 11.93 -5.01
C LEU A 106 2.21 11.32 -4.38
N ASP A 107 2.27 10.00 -4.42
CA ASP A 107 3.35 9.18 -3.92
C ASP A 107 3.88 8.29 -5.04
N LEU A 108 5.11 8.56 -5.46
CA LEU A 108 5.87 7.76 -6.40
C LEU A 108 6.90 6.92 -5.65
N GLY A 109 6.52 5.69 -5.33
CA GLY A 109 7.39 4.72 -4.68
C GLY A 109 8.11 3.80 -5.64
N THR A 110 8.92 2.90 -5.08
CA THR A 110 9.67 1.86 -5.83
C THR A 110 8.76 0.92 -6.62
N ASN A 111 7.59 0.57 -6.09
CA ASN A 111 6.68 -0.39 -6.73
C ASN A 111 5.45 0.27 -7.35
N ASN A 112 4.89 1.30 -6.71
CA ASN A 112 3.55 1.80 -6.99
C ASN A 112 3.57 3.32 -7.15
N CYS A 113 2.85 3.83 -8.15
CA CYS A 113 2.52 5.24 -8.28
C CYS A 113 1.08 5.44 -7.81
N ARG A 114 0.84 6.36 -6.87
CA ARG A 114 -0.48 6.58 -6.26
C ARG A 114 -0.80 8.05 -6.12
N LEU A 115 -2.05 8.41 -6.40
CA LEU A 115 -2.60 9.74 -6.18
C LEU A 115 -3.84 9.61 -5.29
N LEU A 116 -3.99 10.53 -4.34
CA LEU A 116 -5.17 10.66 -3.50
C LEU A 116 -5.63 12.11 -3.49
N ILE A 117 -6.89 12.35 -3.84
CA ILE A 117 -7.54 13.67 -3.77
C ILE A 117 -8.65 13.59 -2.73
N ALA A 118 -8.64 14.51 -1.78
CA ALA A 118 -9.57 14.47 -0.66
C ALA A 118 -10.07 15.87 -0.24
N SER A 119 -11.21 15.86 0.44
CA SER A 119 -11.79 17.04 1.10
C SER A 119 -11.80 16.84 2.61
N PRO A 120 -11.47 17.86 3.43
CA PRO A 120 -11.47 17.72 4.87
C PRO A 120 -12.88 17.41 5.39
N SER A 121 -12.96 16.66 6.49
CA SER A 121 -14.21 16.35 7.19
C SER A 121 -14.07 16.71 8.69
N LYS A 122 -14.44 15.82 9.61
CA LYS A 122 -14.18 15.99 11.05
C LYS A 122 -12.66 16.03 11.35
N PRO A 123 -12.23 16.59 12.50
CA PRO A 123 -10.81 16.73 12.86
C PRO A 123 -10.01 15.44 12.67
N GLY A 124 -8.92 15.50 11.90
CA GLY A 124 -8.06 14.36 11.60
C GLY A 124 -8.60 13.40 10.53
N HIS A 125 -9.77 13.68 9.94
CA HIS A 125 -10.37 12.85 8.90
C HIS A 125 -10.69 13.65 7.64
N PHE A 126 -10.69 12.96 6.51
CA PHE A 126 -11.09 13.50 5.21
C PHE A 126 -11.95 12.49 4.45
N ARG A 127 -12.70 12.99 3.47
CA ARG A 127 -13.41 12.18 2.50
C ARG A 127 -12.61 12.13 1.21
N VAL A 128 -12.33 10.92 0.74
CA VAL A 128 -11.71 10.68 -0.58
C VAL A 128 -12.67 11.12 -1.68
N VAL A 129 -12.18 11.95 -2.59
CA VAL A 129 -12.93 12.49 -3.74
C VAL A 129 -12.49 11.79 -5.02
N ASP A 130 -11.20 11.49 -5.15
CA ASP A 130 -10.64 10.74 -6.26
C ASP A 130 -9.39 10.00 -5.80
N ALA A 131 -9.09 8.90 -6.45
CA ALA A 131 -7.88 8.14 -6.20
C ALA A 131 -7.38 7.51 -7.49
N PHE A 132 -6.07 7.28 -7.55
CA PHE A 132 -5.43 6.51 -8.59
C PHE A 132 -4.32 5.66 -7.96
N SER A 133 -4.16 4.45 -8.45
CA SER A 133 -3.09 3.54 -8.05
C SER A 133 -2.72 2.70 -9.25
N ARG A 134 -1.43 2.67 -9.59
CA ARG A 134 -0.89 1.78 -10.61
C ARG A 134 0.44 1.21 -10.15
N ILE A 135 0.62 -0.09 -10.35
CA ILE A 135 1.90 -0.75 -10.18
C ILE A 135 2.77 -0.38 -11.36
N VAL A 136 3.93 0.21 -11.07
CA VAL A 136 4.87 0.72 -12.08
C VAL A 136 6.23 0.04 -12.00
N ARG A 137 6.55 -0.58 -10.86
CA ARG A 137 7.83 -1.24 -10.58
C ARG A 137 9.04 -0.37 -10.97
N LEU A 138 9.01 0.91 -10.59
CA LEU A 138 10.04 1.89 -10.93
C LEU A 138 11.45 1.45 -10.52
N GLY A 139 11.57 0.79 -9.36
CA GLY A 139 12.85 0.30 -8.84
C GLY A 139 13.26 -1.10 -9.30
N GLU A 140 12.59 -1.70 -10.28
CA GLU A 140 12.99 -3.02 -10.78
C GLU A 140 14.39 -2.97 -11.43
N GLY A 141 15.25 -3.90 -11.04
CA GLY A 141 16.66 -3.99 -11.45
C GLY A 141 17.57 -2.93 -10.80
N LEU A 142 17.04 -2.06 -9.94
CA LEU A 142 17.82 -0.96 -9.34
C LEU A 142 18.93 -1.49 -8.43
N VAL A 143 18.68 -2.56 -7.67
CA VAL A 143 19.67 -3.15 -6.75
C VAL A 143 20.90 -3.64 -7.51
N LYS A 144 20.70 -4.18 -8.72
CA LYS A 144 21.77 -4.74 -9.55
C LYS A 144 22.49 -3.67 -10.37
N ASN A 145 21.74 -2.73 -10.95
CA ASN A 145 22.25 -1.83 -11.98
C ASN A 145 22.60 -0.43 -11.45
N GLY A 146 22.10 -0.03 -10.27
CA GLY A 146 22.29 1.31 -9.71
C GLY A 146 21.54 2.44 -10.43
N VAL A 147 20.79 2.13 -11.50
CA VAL A 147 20.02 3.07 -12.32
C VAL A 147 18.58 2.59 -12.53
N LEU A 148 17.66 3.54 -12.70
CA LEU A 148 16.28 3.27 -13.15
C LEU A 148 16.30 2.88 -14.62
N ASN A 149 15.66 1.77 -14.95
CA ASN A 149 15.60 1.29 -16.33
C ASN A 149 14.57 2.08 -17.16
N THR A 150 14.81 2.19 -18.47
CA THR A 150 13.99 3.01 -19.38
C THR A 150 12.52 2.57 -19.42
N GLN A 151 12.27 1.25 -19.49
CA GLN A 151 10.89 0.72 -19.55
C GLN A 151 10.08 1.08 -18.30
N ALA A 152 10.68 1.00 -17.11
CA ALA A 152 10.05 1.37 -15.85
C ALA A 152 9.81 2.88 -15.75
N MET A 153 10.74 3.70 -16.24
CA MET A 153 10.54 5.15 -16.36
C MET A 153 9.37 5.48 -17.29
N ASP A 154 9.27 4.84 -18.45
CA ASP A 154 8.20 5.07 -19.44
C ASP A 154 6.82 4.69 -18.90
N ARG A 155 6.70 3.50 -18.29
CA ARG A 155 5.46 3.07 -17.61
C ARG A 155 5.05 4.03 -16.49
N THR A 156 6.04 4.54 -15.75
CA THR A 156 5.80 5.50 -14.67
C THR A 156 5.31 6.83 -15.20
N ILE A 157 5.94 7.38 -16.25
CA ILE A 157 5.51 8.62 -16.90
C ILE A 157 4.09 8.47 -17.44
N ALA A 158 3.73 7.34 -18.04
CA ALA A 158 2.37 7.08 -18.47
C ALA A 158 1.37 7.11 -17.29
N ALA A 159 1.75 6.62 -16.10
CA ALA A 159 0.92 6.71 -14.88
C ALA A 159 0.78 8.14 -14.36
N LEU A 160 1.87 8.91 -14.42
CA LEU A 160 1.90 10.31 -13.99
C LEU A 160 1.09 11.21 -14.93
N LYS A 161 1.06 10.94 -16.24
CA LYS A 161 0.16 11.63 -17.19
C LYS A 161 -1.32 11.50 -16.78
N ILE A 162 -1.74 10.32 -16.31
CA ILE A 162 -3.11 10.13 -15.77
C ILE A 162 -3.31 10.92 -14.48
N CYS A 163 -2.32 10.92 -13.58
CA CYS A 163 -2.38 11.70 -12.34
C CYS A 163 -2.54 13.21 -12.62
N HIS A 164 -1.80 13.73 -13.60
CA HIS A 164 -1.88 15.12 -14.04
C HIS A 164 -3.27 15.49 -14.53
N LEU A 165 -3.88 14.64 -15.37
CA LEU A 165 -5.25 14.87 -15.84
C LEU A 165 -6.25 14.95 -14.67
N LYS A 166 -6.14 14.05 -13.70
CA LYS A 166 -7.00 14.08 -12.49
C LYS A 166 -6.80 15.34 -11.65
N LEU A 167 -5.57 15.83 -11.55
CA LEU A 167 -5.27 17.10 -10.86
C LEU A 167 -5.85 18.30 -11.61
N LYS A 168 -5.71 18.35 -12.94
CA LYS A 168 -6.24 19.45 -13.79
C LYS A 168 -7.77 19.53 -13.80
N GLN A 169 -8.47 18.39 -13.72
CA GLN A 169 -9.93 18.33 -13.72
C GLN A 169 -10.59 18.89 -12.45
N ARG A 170 -9.80 19.26 -11.42
CA ARG A 170 -10.32 19.63 -10.10
C ARG A 170 -9.64 20.89 -9.60
N ARG A 171 -10.39 21.72 -8.86
CA ARG A 171 -9.84 22.90 -8.20
C ARG A 171 -9.13 22.51 -6.89
N ILE A 172 -7.89 22.03 -7.01
CA ILE A 172 -7.05 21.64 -5.87
C ILE A 172 -6.49 22.88 -5.20
N LYS A 173 -6.72 23.04 -3.89
CA LYS A 173 -6.22 24.16 -3.10
C LYS A 173 -4.72 24.02 -2.82
N ARG A 174 -4.28 22.82 -2.44
CA ARG A 174 -2.86 22.47 -2.27
C ARG A 174 -2.63 21.02 -2.63
N TYR A 175 -1.47 20.74 -3.19
CA TYR A 175 -1.01 19.39 -3.39
C TYR A 175 0.46 19.28 -3.02
N ARG A 176 0.92 18.04 -2.84
CA ARG A 176 2.34 17.71 -2.69
C ARG A 176 2.59 16.39 -3.41
N LEU A 177 3.58 16.39 -4.30
CA LEU A 177 3.90 15.26 -5.16
C LEU A 177 5.30 14.80 -4.80
N VAL A 178 5.43 13.57 -4.31
CA VAL A 178 6.69 13.09 -3.76
C VAL A 178 7.17 11.85 -4.49
N ALA A 179 8.48 11.72 -4.61
CA ALA A 179 9.17 10.50 -5.00
C ALA A 179 10.05 10.00 -3.84
N THR A 180 10.10 8.68 -3.63
CA THR A 180 10.79 8.09 -2.47
C THR A 180 12.03 7.29 -2.86
N GLU A 181 12.25 6.12 -2.25
CA GLU A 181 13.54 5.41 -2.22
C GLU A 181 14.12 5.10 -3.60
N ALA A 182 13.30 4.76 -4.61
CA ALA A 182 13.80 4.45 -5.94
C ALA A 182 14.51 5.64 -6.60
N CYS A 183 13.86 6.81 -6.63
CA CYS A 183 14.46 8.02 -7.19
C CYS A 183 15.62 8.55 -6.33
N ARG A 184 15.55 8.36 -5.01
CA ARG A 184 16.60 8.75 -4.07
C ARG A 184 17.87 7.92 -4.23
N SER A 185 17.74 6.63 -4.53
CA SER A 185 18.87 5.68 -4.59
C SER A 185 19.49 5.57 -5.97
N ALA A 186 18.74 5.83 -7.03
CA ALA A 186 19.23 5.70 -8.39
C ALA A 186 20.16 6.85 -8.80
N GLN A 187 21.26 6.52 -9.48
CA GLN A 187 22.21 7.51 -9.99
C GLN A 187 21.54 8.48 -10.98
N ASN A 188 20.63 7.96 -11.82
CA ASN A 188 19.84 8.74 -12.77
C ASN A 188 18.48 9.22 -12.21
N GLY A 189 18.28 9.15 -10.88
CA GLY A 189 17.02 9.52 -10.24
C GLY A 189 16.60 10.98 -10.47
N ARG A 190 17.55 11.93 -10.36
CA ARG A 190 17.29 13.35 -10.65
C ARG A 190 16.97 13.61 -12.12
N HIS A 191 17.67 12.93 -13.03
CA HIS A 191 17.38 13.00 -14.46
C HIS A 191 15.95 12.52 -14.75
N PHE A 192 15.53 11.43 -14.12
CA PHE A 192 14.16 10.94 -14.26
C PHE A 192 13.12 11.95 -13.74
N ILE A 193 13.37 12.60 -12.60
CA ILE A 193 12.45 13.65 -12.08
C ILE A 193 12.35 14.83 -13.05
N GLN A 194 13.45 15.26 -13.66
CA GLN A 194 13.42 16.30 -14.69
C GLN A 194 12.57 15.87 -15.90
N ARG A 195 12.77 14.64 -16.38
CA ARG A 195 11.97 14.06 -17.46
C ARG A 195 10.47 14.02 -17.13
N VAL A 196 10.12 13.72 -15.87
CA VAL A 196 8.72 13.76 -15.40
C VAL A 196 8.15 15.18 -15.52
N LEU A 197 8.89 16.20 -15.11
CA LEU A 197 8.47 17.60 -15.25
C LEU A 197 8.26 17.95 -16.72
N ASP A 198 9.22 17.63 -17.59
CA ASP A 198 9.17 17.98 -19.01
C ASP A 198 8.00 17.29 -19.74
N GLU A 199 7.75 16.00 -19.46
CA GLU A 199 6.74 15.22 -20.17
C GLU A 199 5.32 15.30 -19.59
N THR A 200 5.19 15.71 -18.33
CA THR A 200 3.89 15.69 -17.62
C THR A 200 3.49 17.05 -17.06
N GLY A 201 4.45 17.95 -16.83
CA GLY A 201 4.25 19.20 -16.09
C GLY A 201 4.08 19.01 -14.58
N LEU A 202 4.37 17.83 -14.03
CA LEU A 202 4.33 17.56 -12.60
C LEU A 202 5.71 17.77 -11.98
N GLU A 203 5.80 18.70 -11.05
CA GLU A 203 7.00 18.93 -10.25
C GLU A 203 6.98 18.00 -9.03
N LEU A 204 7.79 16.94 -9.07
CA LEU A 204 7.95 15.98 -7.96
C LEU A 204 9.19 16.34 -7.13
N GLU A 205 9.05 16.29 -5.81
CA GLU A 205 10.19 16.37 -4.89
C GLU A 205 10.65 14.98 -4.47
N ILE A 206 11.98 14.74 -4.47
CA ILE A 206 12.55 13.55 -3.82
C ILE A 206 12.61 13.84 -2.32
N VAL A 207 11.73 13.20 -1.55
CA VAL A 207 11.67 13.42 -0.10
C VAL A 207 12.78 12.65 0.62
N ASP A 208 13.23 13.19 1.76
CA ASP A 208 14.16 12.47 2.64
C ASP A 208 13.44 11.41 3.49
N ARG A 209 14.22 10.47 4.01
CA ARG A 209 13.72 9.35 4.84
C ARG A 209 13.03 9.82 6.12
N LYS A 210 13.48 10.93 6.70
CA LYS A 210 12.89 11.50 7.92
C LYS A 210 11.47 12.01 7.65
N THR A 211 11.28 12.67 6.51
CA THR A 211 10.01 13.22 6.06
C THR A 211 9.03 12.10 5.74
N GLU A 212 9.49 11.05 5.05
CA GLU A 212 8.73 9.82 4.80
C GLU A 212 8.22 9.17 6.09
N ALA A 213 9.11 8.95 7.08
CA ALA A 213 8.75 8.43 8.39
C ALA A 213 7.73 9.32 9.13
N ARG A 214 7.88 10.65 9.04
CA ARG A 214 6.92 11.60 9.63
C ARG A 214 5.56 11.54 8.96
N PHE A 215 5.49 11.40 7.64
CA PHE A 215 4.22 11.25 6.94
C PHE A 215 3.53 9.93 7.30
N ALA A 216 4.27 8.83 7.41
CA ALA A 216 3.70 7.56 7.86
C ALA A 216 3.01 7.70 9.24
N VAL A 217 3.67 8.40 10.19
CA VAL A 217 3.09 8.73 11.50
C VAL A 217 1.86 9.63 11.38
N SER A 218 1.96 10.72 10.62
CA SER A 218 0.85 11.67 10.42
C SER A 218 -0.39 10.98 9.81
N GLY A 219 -0.20 10.04 8.87
CA GLY A 219 -1.29 9.31 8.21
C GLY A 219 -2.00 8.31 9.11
N CYS A 220 -1.30 7.77 10.11
CA CYS A 220 -1.81 6.77 11.03
C CYS A 220 -2.39 7.34 12.33
N GLY A 221 -2.32 8.66 12.54
CA GLY A 221 -2.63 9.28 13.84
C GLY A 221 -4.04 8.98 14.38
N THR A 222 -5.03 8.78 13.50
CA THR A 222 -6.41 8.45 13.87
C THR A 222 -6.63 6.99 14.28
N LEU A 223 -5.62 6.13 14.13
CA LEU A 223 -5.66 4.73 14.57
C LEU A 223 -5.05 4.53 15.96
N VAL A 224 -4.46 5.58 16.55
CA VAL A 224 -3.90 5.54 17.90
C VAL A 224 -5.01 5.64 18.95
N GLU A 225 -5.17 4.59 19.75
CA GLU A 225 -6.22 4.51 20.76
C GLU A 225 -5.89 5.30 22.05
N PRO A 226 -6.92 5.83 22.76
CA PRO A 226 -6.73 6.61 23.99
C PRO A 226 -6.20 5.85 25.24
N ASN A 227 -5.86 4.57 25.19
CA ASN A 227 -5.31 3.85 26.35
C ASN A 227 -4.04 3.05 26.01
N ILE A 228 -3.22 3.63 25.15
CA ILE A 228 -1.94 3.08 24.70
C ILE A 228 -0.82 3.95 25.23
N ASP A 229 0.29 3.32 25.62
CA ASP A 229 1.49 3.98 26.15
C ASP A 229 2.61 4.07 25.12
N ALA A 230 2.74 3.07 24.24
CA ALA A 230 3.77 3.05 23.21
C ALA A 230 3.33 2.29 21.96
N ILE A 231 3.90 2.68 20.83
CA ILE A 231 3.66 2.08 19.51
C ILE A 231 4.98 1.98 18.76
N VAL A 232 5.21 0.84 18.11
CA VAL A 232 6.17 0.79 16.99
C VAL A 232 5.35 0.82 15.71
N LEU A 233 5.46 1.94 15.00
CA LEU A 233 4.86 2.13 13.68
C LEU A 233 5.87 1.72 12.62
N PHE A 234 5.43 1.00 11.59
CA PHE A 234 6.28 0.70 10.45
C PHE A 234 5.54 0.72 9.12
N ASP A 235 6.26 1.17 8.09
CA ASP A 235 5.82 1.17 6.70
C ASP A 235 6.76 0.27 5.89
N ILE A 236 6.25 -0.86 5.39
CA ILE A 236 7.04 -1.77 4.56
C ILE A 236 6.83 -1.39 3.09
N GLY A 237 7.72 -0.55 2.59
CA GLY A 237 7.71 -0.07 1.22
C GLY A 237 8.30 -1.06 0.22
N GLY A 238 8.44 -0.61 -1.03
CA GLY A 238 9.08 -1.39 -2.09
C GLY A 238 10.60 -1.40 -1.98
N GLY A 239 11.21 -0.23 -1.74
CA GLY A 239 12.66 -0.07 -1.68
C GLY A 239 13.22 0.12 -0.26
N SER A 240 12.43 0.72 0.62
CA SER A 240 12.78 0.98 2.02
C SER A 240 11.69 0.49 2.96
N SER A 241 12.03 0.44 4.24
CA SER A 241 11.07 0.20 5.32
C SER A 241 11.33 1.17 6.47
N GLU A 242 10.35 2.02 6.77
CA GLU A 242 10.42 2.99 7.84
C GLU A 242 9.94 2.36 9.15
N ILE A 243 10.65 2.63 10.24
CA ILE A 243 10.28 2.17 11.59
C ILE A 243 10.36 3.37 12.53
N VAL A 244 9.29 3.60 13.29
CA VAL A 244 9.15 4.75 14.18
C VAL A 244 8.67 4.30 15.56
N LEU A 245 9.41 4.69 16.59
CA LEU A 245 9.11 4.42 17.99
C LEU A 245 8.38 5.63 18.58
N LEU A 246 7.13 5.42 18.98
CA LEU A 246 6.25 6.43 19.55
C LEU A 246 6.04 6.16 21.03
N ASP A 247 6.33 7.15 21.87
CA ASP A 247 5.97 7.16 23.30
C ASP A 247 4.78 8.11 23.47
N VAL A 248 3.61 7.53 23.69
CA VAL A 248 2.33 8.25 23.81
C VAL A 248 1.81 8.26 25.25
N SER A 249 2.66 7.89 26.22
CA SER A 249 2.30 7.73 27.63
C SER A 249 2.08 9.05 28.38
N ARG A 250 2.83 10.10 28.05
CA ARG A 250 2.88 11.36 28.84
C ARG A 250 2.17 12.56 28.22
N LYS A 251 2.15 12.68 26.89
CA LYS A 251 1.54 13.82 26.19
C LYS A 251 0.82 13.37 24.94
N ARG A 252 -0.48 13.64 24.86
CA ARG A 252 -1.23 13.55 23.60
C ARG A 252 -1.25 14.90 22.91
N SER A 253 -0.24 15.14 22.09
CA SER A 253 -0.29 16.24 21.13
C SER A 253 -1.29 15.91 20.02
N LEU A 254 -1.91 16.94 19.44
CA LEU A 254 -2.65 16.81 18.18
C LEU A 254 -1.75 16.35 17.02
N ARG A 255 -0.43 16.49 17.17
CA ARG A 255 0.58 16.03 16.22
C ARG A 255 1.32 14.84 16.79
N LEU A 256 0.95 13.65 16.32
CA LEU A 256 1.61 12.40 16.74
C LEU A 256 3.12 12.38 16.43
N THR A 257 3.55 13.16 15.43
CA THR A 257 4.98 13.32 15.09
C THR A 257 5.82 13.94 16.20
N GLU A 258 5.22 14.61 17.19
CA GLU A 258 5.92 15.12 18.38
C GLU A 258 6.20 14.03 19.42
N GLN A 259 5.59 12.84 19.26
CA GLN A 259 5.77 11.68 20.14
C GLN A 259 6.86 10.71 19.64
N ILE A 260 7.56 11.06 18.55
CA ILE A 260 8.65 10.25 18.00
C ILE A 260 9.85 10.30 18.95
N LYS A 261 10.20 9.15 19.51
CA LYS A 261 11.39 8.98 20.36
C LYS A 261 12.62 8.57 19.56
N ALA A 262 12.40 7.76 18.54
CA ALA A 262 13.43 7.31 17.61
C ALA A 262 12.76 6.87 16.30
N TRP A 263 13.53 6.89 15.22
CA TRP A 263 13.09 6.37 13.94
C TRP A 263 14.32 5.87 13.16
N THR A 264 14.08 4.98 12.22
CA THR A 264 15.05 4.57 11.19
C THR A 264 14.31 4.30 9.88
N SER A 265 15.04 4.36 8.78
CA SER A 265 14.57 3.89 7.47
C SER A 265 15.60 2.89 6.99
N LEU A 266 15.20 1.62 6.97
CA LEU A 266 16.05 0.55 6.47
C LEU A 266 16.07 0.66 4.95
N PRO A 267 17.25 0.59 4.30
CA PRO A 267 17.37 0.61 2.85
C PRO A 267 17.00 -0.76 2.24
N VAL A 268 15.90 -1.35 2.72
CA VAL A 268 15.34 -2.62 2.29
C VAL A 268 13.81 -2.55 2.34
N GLY A 269 13.17 -2.97 1.26
CA GLY A 269 11.74 -3.13 1.14
C GLY A 269 11.43 -4.42 0.39
N VAL A 270 10.15 -4.65 0.05
CA VAL A 270 9.74 -5.93 -0.54
C VAL A 270 10.35 -6.20 -1.90
N VAL A 271 10.57 -5.17 -2.72
CA VAL A 271 11.17 -5.30 -4.07
C VAL A 271 12.66 -5.58 -3.93
N THR A 272 13.38 -4.75 -3.19
CA THR A 272 14.85 -4.86 -3.07
C THR A 272 15.26 -6.16 -2.38
N LEU A 273 14.47 -6.64 -1.41
CA LEU A 273 14.71 -7.93 -0.74
C LEU A 273 14.36 -9.12 -1.64
N ALA A 274 13.25 -9.06 -2.39
CA ALA A 274 12.88 -10.12 -3.33
C ALA A 274 13.89 -10.26 -4.47
N GLU A 275 14.40 -9.15 -5.02
CA GLU A 275 15.45 -9.16 -6.05
C GLU A 275 16.76 -9.79 -5.54
N ARG A 276 17.09 -9.54 -4.27
CA ARG A 276 18.31 -10.07 -3.66
C ARG A 276 18.25 -11.57 -3.40
N PHE A 277 17.08 -12.12 -3.07
CA PHE A 277 16.93 -13.50 -2.58
C PHE A 277 15.99 -14.40 -3.41
N GLY A 278 15.42 -13.92 -4.52
CA GLY A 278 14.69 -14.75 -5.48
C GLY A 278 13.17 -14.92 -5.24
N GLY A 279 12.46 -13.87 -4.82
CA GLY A 279 11.08 -13.88 -4.25
C GLY A 279 9.95 -14.73 -4.87
N ASN A 280 10.11 -15.28 -6.08
CA ASN A 280 9.17 -16.24 -6.67
C ASN A 280 9.15 -17.57 -5.91
N GLU A 281 10.32 -18.17 -5.70
CA GLU A 281 10.48 -19.45 -5.00
C GLU A 281 11.32 -19.22 -3.77
N VAL A 282 10.66 -19.16 -2.61
CA VAL A 282 11.32 -18.89 -1.34
C VAL A 282 11.23 -20.16 -0.50
N SER A 283 12.34 -20.88 -0.41
CA SER A 283 12.48 -21.99 0.53
C SER A 283 12.48 -21.48 1.98
N LEU A 284 12.30 -22.38 2.96
CA LEU A 284 12.40 -22.01 4.38
C LEU A 284 13.78 -21.43 4.72
N ASP A 285 14.86 -22.02 4.18
CA ASP A 285 16.22 -21.48 4.29
C ASP A 285 16.36 -20.10 3.64
N GLY A 286 15.80 -19.92 2.43
CA GLY A 286 15.76 -18.62 1.75
C GLY A 286 15.03 -17.55 2.57
N PHE A 287 13.93 -17.91 3.21
CA PHE A 287 13.18 -17.03 4.10
C PHE A 287 13.99 -16.64 5.35
N GLU A 288 14.66 -17.60 5.99
CA GLU A 288 15.53 -17.29 7.13
C GLU A 288 16.77 -16.47 6.74
N LYS A 289 17.31 -16.65 5.52
CA LYS A 289 18.35 -15.77 4.96
C LYS A 289 17.86 -14.35 4.76
N MET A 290 16.64 -14.16 4.24
CA MET A 290 16.01 -12.84 4.16
C MET A 290 15.88 -12.20 5.54
N LYS A 291 15.38 -12.95 6.54
CA LYS A 291 15.28 -12.49 7.93
C LYS A 291 16.65 -12.13 8.51
N GLY A 292 17.67 -12.96 8.31
CA GLY A 292 19.04 -12.71 8.76
C GLY A 292 19.60 -11.39 8.23
N TYR A 293 19.35 -11.10 6.94
CA TYR A 293 19.74 -9.82 6.33
C TYR A 293 18.98 -8.62 6.91
N VAL A 294 17.65 -8.72 7.07
CA VAL A 294 16.87 -7.63 7.67
C VAL A 294 17.29 -7.42 9.14
N ARG A 295 17.56 -8.50 9.87
CA ARG A 295 17.99 -8.47 11.27
C ARG A 295 19.33 -7.76 11.43
N SER A 296 20.28 -7.95 10.51
CA SER A 296 21.56 -7.23 10.56
C SER A 296 21.39 -5.73 10.36
N LEU A 297 20.51 -5.30 9.44
CA LEU A 297 20.19 -3.89 9.23
C LEU A 297 19.49 -3.28 10.46
N LEU A 298 18.52 -4.00 11.03
CA LEU A 298 17.79 -3.53 12.20
C LEU A 298 18.65 -3.51 13.47
N ASN A 299 19.65 -4.40 13.56
CA ASN A 299 20.64 -4.38 14.64
C ASN A 299 21.47 -3.11 14.67
N ASN A 300 21.69 -2.47 13.51
CA ASN A 300 22.39 -1.19 13.41
C ASN A 300 21.54 0.02 13.84
N PHE A 301 20.26 -0.16 14.13
CA PHE A 301 19.41 0.90 14.65
C PHE A 301 19.67 1.16 16.14
N SER A 302 20.57 2.10 16.44
CA SER A 302 20.95 2.49 17.81
C SER A 302 19.76 2.92 18.69
N GLY A 303 18.72 3.49 18.08
CA GLY A 303 17.50 3.94 18.76
C GLY A 303 16.51 2.83 19.14
N ARG A 304 16.74 1.56 18.76
CA ARG A 304 15.75 0.48 18.90
C ARG A 304 15.25 0.21 20.32
N HIS A 305 16.06 0.55 21.33
CA HIS A 305 15.73 0.36 22.75
C HIS A 305 15.10 1.60 23.41
N LYS A 306 14.86 2.69 22.67
CA LYS A 306 14.40 3.98 23.24
C LYS A 306 13.01 3.95 23.89
N LEU A 307 12.19 2.94 23.61
CA LEU A 307 10.92 2.72 24.32
C LEU A 307 11.13 2.04 25.69
N GLY A 308 12.26 1.38 25.92
CA GLY A 308 12.59 0.74 27.20
C GLY A 308 11.50 -0.20 27.71
N ALA A 309 11.06 0.02 28.95
CA ALA A 309 10.02 -0.79 29.59
C ALA A 309 8.64 -0.66 28.92
N LEU A 310 8.36 0.45 28.21
CA LEU A 310 7.06 0.65 27.57
C LEU A 310 6.78 -0.42 26.51
N ALA A 311 7.80 -0.87 25.77
CA ALA A 311 7.67 -1.91 24.75
C ALA A 311 7.39 -3.32 25.32
N ARG A 312 7.40 -3.49 26.66
CA ARG A 312 7.04 -4.75 27.34
C ARG A 312 5.69 -4.68 28.06
N GLY A 313 5.06 -3.51 28.07
CA GLY A 313 3.78 -3.31 28.76
C GLY A 313 2.58 -3.84 27.97
N SER A 314 1.47 -4.12 28.64
CA SER A 314 0.21 -4.53 28.01
C SER A 314 -0.44 -3.43 27.14
N LYS A 315 0.02 -2.18 27.30
CA LYS A 315 -0.40 -1.01 26.52
C LYS A 315 0.54 -0.68 25.35
N PHE A 316 1.37 -1.65 24.95
CA PHE A 316 2.21 -1.60 23.76
C PHE A 316 1.54 -2.33 22.60
N HIS A 317 1.69 -1.81 21.38
CA HIS A 317 1.33 -2.55 20.18
C HIS A 317 2.15 -2.14 18.95
N LEU A 318 2.05 -2.97 17.90
CA LEU A 318 2.59 -2.69 16.58
C LEU A 318 1.54 -2.02 15.70
N LEU A 319 1.92 -1.03 14.88
CA LEU A 319 1.06 -0.44 13.86
C LEU A 319 1.74 -0.54 12.50
N GLY A 320 1.25 -1.43 11.66
CA GLY A 320 1.84 -1.72 10.35
C GLY A 320 1.01 -1.13 9.22
N THR A 321 1.68 -0.56 8.21
CA THR A 321 1.05 -0.07 6.98
C THR A 321 1.65 -0.70 5.72
N SER A 322 1.14 -0.29 4.55
CA SER A 322 1.51 -0.72 3.20
C SER A 322 0.98 -2.11 2.79
N GLY A 323 1.33 -2.51 1.57
CA GLY A 323 0.79 -3.64 0.84
C GLY A 323 0.93 -4.97 1.56
N THR A 324 2.06 -5.23 2.21
CA THR A 324 2.29 -6.49 2.94
C THR A 324 1.27 -6.68 4.06
N ILE A 325 1.14 -5.68 4.93
CA ILE A 325 0.29 -5.76 6.12
C ILE A 325 -1.18 -5.82 5.74
N THR A 326 -1.60 -4.98 4.78
CA THR A 326 -2.97 -4.98 4.26
C THR A 326 -3.33 -6.28 3.51
N THR A 327 -2.36 -6.93 2.85
CA THR A 327 -2.57 -8.22 2.18
C THR A 327 -2.74 -9.35 3.19
N LEU A 328 -1.89 -9.42 4.22
CA LEU A 328 -2.02 -10.39 5.31
C LEU A 328 -3.36 -10.24 6.05
N ALA A 329 -3.80 -9.00 6.27
CA ALA A 329 -5.11 -8.69 6.83
C ALA A 329 -6.26 -9.20 5.95
N GLY A 330 -6.20 -8.96 4.63
CA GLY A 330 -7.20 -9.48 3.70
C GLY A 330 -7.26 -11.02 3.67
N MET A 331 -6.11 -11.69 3.77
CA MET A 331 -6.04 -13.15 3.91
C MET A 331 -6.63 -13.65 5.23
N HIS A 332 -6.31 -12.98 6.34
CA HIS A 332 -6.83 -13.32 7.67
C HIS A 332 -8.36 -13.19 7.71
N LEU A 333 -8.90 -12.15 7.07
CA LEU A 333 -10.34 -11.95 6.90
C LEU A 333 -10.99 -12.86 5.83
N ASN A 334 -10.18 -13.64 5.10
CA ASN A 334 -10.60 -14.49 4.00
C ASN A 334 -11.48 -13.76 2.96
N LEU A 335 -11.05 -12.57 2.55
CA LEU A 335 -11.83 -11.75 1.62
C LEU A 335 -11.78 -12.32 0.20
N GLU A 336 -12.95 -12.37 -0.46
CA GLU A 336 -13.08 -12.71 -1.88
C GLU A 336 -12.48 -11.65 -2.83
N ARG A 337 -12.31 -10.43 -2.32
CA ARG A 337 -11.61 -9.33 -2.98
C ARG A 337 -11.13 -8.34 -1.92
N TYR A 338 -10.04 -7.64 -2.20
CA TYR A 338 -9.55 -6.61 -1.31
C TYR A 338 -10.62 -5.52 -1.07
N ASP A 339 -11.00 -5.29 0.20
CA ASP A 339 -11.88 -4.20 0.60
C ASP A 339 -11.24 -3.41 1.76
N ARG A 340 -10.77 -2.21 1.43
CA ARG A 340 -10.17 -1.28 2.40
C ARG A 340 -11.04 -1.04 3.62
N ARG A 341 -12.38 -1.00 3.49
CA ARG A 341 -13.28 -0.69 4.61
C ARG A 341 -13.29 -1.80 5.65
N GLN A 342 -12.94 -3.02 5.24
CA GLN A 342 -12.85 -4.18 6.12
C GLN A 342 -11.43 -4.35 6.67
N VAL A 343 -10.40 -3.88 5.95
CA VAL A 343 -8.98 -4.05 6.31
C VAL A 343 -8.44 -2.90 7.17
N ASP A 344 -8.77 -1.66 6.85
CA ASP A 344 -8.21 -0.47 7.52
C ASP A 344 -8.65 -0.41 8.97
N GLY A 345 -7.69 -0.46 9.88
CA GLY A 345 -7.97 -0.47 11.30
C GLY A 345 -8.64 -1.77 11.74
N ILE A 346 -8.14 -2.93 11.34
CA ILE A 346 -8.36 -4.17 12.10
C ILE A 346 -7.23 -4.45 13.08
N TRP A 347 -7.51 -5.32 14.04
CA TRP A 347 -6.52 -5.90 14.94
C TRP A 347 -6.25 -7.33 14.51
N MET A 348 -4.98 -7.71 14.50
CA MET A 348 -4.53 -9.09 14.32
C MET A 348 -3.64 -9.47 15.50
N ASN A 349 -3.80 -10.67 16.04
CA ASN A 349 -2.92 -11.15 17.10
C ASN A 349 -1.65 -11.75 16.50
N ASP A 350 -0.61 -11.89 17.32
CA ASP A 350 0.67 -12.47 16.89
C ASP A 350 0.51 -13.85 16.22
N ALA A 351 -0.35 -14.71 16.78
CA ALA A 351 -0.65 -16.03 16.25
C ALA A 351 -1.29 -15.98 14.85
N ASP A 352 -2.17 -15.00 14.59
CA ASP A 352 -2.83 -14.85 13.29
C ASP A 352 -1.82 -14.49 12.20
N ILE A 353 -0.89 -13.58 12.51
CA ILE A 353 0.18 -13.18 11.59
C ILE A 353 1.08 -14.37 11.30
N THR A 354 1.52 -15.07 12.35
CA THR A 354 2.35 -16.27 12.22
C THR A 354 1.66 -17.34 11.36
N LEU A 355 0.35 -17.54 11.53
CA LEU A 355 -0.43 -18.46 10.71
C LEU A 355 -0.46 -18.03 9.24
N MET A 356 -0.68 -16.74 8.95
CA MET A 356 -0.70 -16.23 7.58
C MET A 356 0.68 -16.38 6.91
N THR A 357 1.77 -16.07 7.61
CA THR A 357 3.14 -16.26 7.10
C THR A 357 3.41 -17.73 6.80
N LYS A 358 3.09 -18.65 7.73
CA LYS A 358 3.25 -20.10 7.50
C LYS A 358 2.44 -20.60 6.31
N ARG A 359 1.21 -20.11 6.15
CA ARG A 359 0.35 -20.44 5.02
C ARG A 359 0.97 -19.99 3.69
N LEU A 360 1.52 -18.77 3.64
CA LEU A 360 2.22 -18.28 2.45
C LEU A 360 3.48 -19.09 2.13
N LEU A 361 4.26 -19.50 3.13
CA LEU A 361 5.44 -20.35 2.95
C LEU A 361 5.09 -21.75 2.44
N SER A 362 3.88 -22.25 2.75
CA SER A 362 3.38 -23.53 2.22
C SER A 362 2.88 -23.45 0.76
N TRP A 363 2.84 -22.26 0.17
CA TRP A 363 2.28 -22.03 -1.15
C TRP A 363 3.35 -21.78 -2.21
N ASP A 364 3.23 -22.48 -3.33
CA ASP A 364 3.94 -22.11 -4.54
C ASP A 364 3.46 -20.76 -5.10
N ILE A 365 4.16 -20.27 -6.12
CA ILE A 365 3.82 -18.99 -6.74
C ILE A 365 2.43 -19.03 -7.39
N LYS A 366 2.03 -20.15 -8.00
CA LYS A 366 0.74 -20.31 -8.68
C LYS A 366 -0.42 -20.13 -7.70
N LYS A 367 -0.33 -20.73 -6.52
CA LYS A 367 -1.33 -20.59 -5.46
C LYS A 367 -1.35 -19.19 -4.83
N ARG A 368 -0.19 -18.53 -4.72
CA ARG A 368 -0.14 -17.11 -4.30
C ARG A 368 -0.84 -16.19 -5.30
N VAL A 369 -0.61 -16.39 -6.60
CA VAL A 369 -1.20 -15.58 -7.68
C VAL A 369 -2.73 -15.67 -7.69
N THR A 370 -3.30 -16.84 -7.38
CA THR A 370 -4.76 -17.07 -7.37
C THR A 370 -5.45 -16.53 -6.12
N ASN A 371 -4.71 -16.12 -5.09
CA ASN A 371 -5.32 -15.53 -3.91
C ASN A 371 -5.89 -14.13 -4.23
N PRO A 372 -7.17 -13.84 -3.91
CA PRO A 372 -7.80 -12.57 -4.30
C PRO A 372 -7.21 -11.31 -3.68
N CYS A 373 -6.53 -11.42 -2.54
CA CYS A 373 -5.88 -10.29 -1.86
C CYS A 373 -4.42 -10.09 -2.28
N ILE A 374 -3.77 -11.11 -2.84
CA ILE A 374 -2.37 -11.03 -3.28
C ILE A 374 -2.30 -10.64 -4.76
N GLY A 375 -2.93 -11.44 -5.63
CA GLY A 375 -2.86 -11.29 -7.08
C GLY A 375 -1.46 -11.48 -7.68
N ARG A 376 -1.39 -11.42 -9.01
CA ARG A 376 -0.14 -11.63 -9.77
C ARG A 376 0.96 -10.65 -9.39
N GLU A 377 0.62 -9.38 -9.24
CA GLU A 377 1.63 -8.31 -9.14
C GLU A 377 2.34 -8.24 -7.77
N ARG A 378 1.89 -8.99 -6.76
CA ARG A 378 2.48 -9.05 -5.42
C ARG A 378 2.93 -10.45 -4.99
N ALA A 379 2.59 -11.49 -5.75
CA ALA A 379 2.85 -12.88 -5.37
C ALA A 379 4.35 -13.17 -5.18
N ASP A 380 5.19 -12.50 -5.97
CA ASP A 380 6.66 -12.51 -5.95
C ASP A 380 7.28 -11.70 -4.79
N LEU A 381 6.50 -10.80 -4.18
CA LEU A 381 7.00 -9.84 -3.18
C LEU A 381 6.53 -10.13 -1.76
N ILE A 382 5.41 -10.85 -1.60
CA ILE A 382 4.73 -10.96 -0.30
C ILE A 382 5.58 -11.66 0.78
N LEU A 383 6.36 -12.68 0.41
CA LEU A 383 7.22 -13.40 1.36
C LEU A 383 8.40 -12.53 1.85
N ALA A 384 8.97 -11.71 0.98
CA ALA A 384 9.97 -10.72 1.39
C ALA A 384 9.37 -9.73 2.41
N GLY A 385 8.14 -9.28 2.19
CA GLY A 385 7.41 -8.46 3.17
C GLY A 385 7.18 -9.17 4.51
N CYS A 386 6.84 -10.47 4.48
CA CYS A 386 6.67 -11.26 5.69
C CYS A 386 7.98 -11.42 6.46
N ALA A 387 9.12 -11.59 5.78
CA ALA A 387 10.43 -11.65 6.44
C ALA A 387 10.76 -10.34 7.18
N ILE A 388 10.47 -9.19 6.58
CA ILE A 388 10.64 -7.88 7.23
C ILE A 388 9.73 -7.76 8.46
N LEU A 389 8.45 -8.11 8.31
CA LEU A 389 7.49 -8.09 9.41
C LEU A 389 7.91 -9.00 10.56
N ASP A 390 8.33 -10.22 10.28
CA ASP A 390 8.74 -11.19 11.30
C ASP A 390 9.92 -10.68 12.11
N VAL A 391 10.93 -10.08 11.46
CA VAL A 391 12.07 -9.47 12.17
C VAL A 391 11.63 -8.28 13.04
N ILE A 392 10.68 -7.46 12.57
CA ILE A 392 10.12 -6.38 13.39
C ILE A 392 9.42 -6.95 14.64
N ARG A 393 8.63 -8.03 14.49
CA ARG A 393 7.95 -8.70 15.62
C ARG A 393 8.93 -9.35 16.59
N GLU A 394 10.05 -9.90 16.09
CA GLU A 394 11.11 -10.46 16.93
C GLU A 394 11.79 -9.37 17.79
N VAL A 395 12.05 -8.19 17.22
CA VAL A 395 12.71 -7.08 17.94
C VAL A 395 11.76 -6.36 18.89
N TRP A 396 10.49 -6.21 18.52
CA TRP A 396 9.46 -5.63 19.37
C TRP A 396 8.25 -6.57 19.51
N PRO A 397 8.36 -7.61 20.36
CA PRO A 397 7.28 -8.54 20.60
C PRO A 397 6.03 -7.82 21.09
N SER A 398 4.90 -8.11 20.45
CA SER A 398 3.60 -7.53 20.79
C SER A 398 2.53 -8.60 20.64
N GLN A 399 1.54 -8.59 21.54
CA GLN A 399 0.38 -9.47 21.42
C GLN A 399 -0.49 -9.12 20.21
N ARG A 400 -0.49 -7.85 19.79
CA ARG A 400 -1.38 -7.32 18.76
C ARG A 400 -0.68 -6.40 17.78
N LEU A 401 -1.14 -6.45 16.54
CA LEU A 401 -0.80 -5.56 15.45
C LEU A 401 -2.07 -4.86 14.96
N ARG A 402 -1.98 -3.53 14.82
CA ARG A 402 -2.98 -2.69 14.19
C ARG A 402 -2.64 -2.54 12.72
N VAL A 403 -3.59 -2.89 11.85
CA VAL A 403 -3.43 -2.73 10.40
C VAL A 403 -3.86 -1.33 10.00
N ALA A 404 -3.02 -0.63 9.24
CA ALA A 404 -3.36 0.64 8.62
C ALA A 404 -3.34 0.45 7.09
N ASP A 405 -4.46 0.74 6.43
CA ASP A 405 -4.43 1.03 4.98
C ASP A 405 -4.22 2.53 4.79
N ARG A 406 -3.35 3.15 5.59
CA ARG A 406 -3.06 4.58 5.55
C ARG A 406 -1.58 4.76 5.73
N GLY A 407 -0.97 5.65 4.99
CA GLY A 407 0.48 5.86 5.10
C GLY A 407 0.86 7.24 4.64
N LEU A 408 1.89 7.28 3.80
CA LEU A 408 2.50 8.52 3.35
C LEU A 408 1.50 9.52 2.72
N ARG A 409 0.62 9.07 1.82
CA ARG A 409 -0.36 9.95 1.15
C ARG A 409 -1.34 10.58 2.14
N GLU A 410 -1.88 9.77 3.05
CA GLU A 410 -2.76 10.25 4.11
C GLU A 410 -2.01 11.22 5.03
N GLY A 411 -0.76 10.95 5.36
CA GLY A 411 0.10 11.86 6.12
C GLY A 411 0.28 13.21 5.46
N ILE A 412 0.59 13.23 4.16
CA ILE A 412 0.70 14.45 3.36
C ILE A 412 -0.60 15.25 3.43
N LEU A 413 -1.75 14.61 3.18
CA LEU A 413 -3.05 15.29 3.20
C LEU A 413 -3.36 15.87 4.58
N ILE A 414 -3.13 15.11 5.66
CA ILE A 414 -3.32 15.57 7.03
C ILE A 414 -2.44 16.80 7.31
N GLU A 415 -1.17 16.78 6.91
CA GLU A 415 -0.27 17.91 7.14
C GLU A 415 -0.67 19.16 6.33
N LEU A 416 -1.05 19.01 5.05
CA LEU A 416 -1.55 20.11 4.23
C LEU A 416 -2.81 20.74 4.85
N MET A 417 -3.74 19.90 5.32
CA MET A 417 -4.98 20.32 5.97
C MET A 417 -4.72 21.00 7.32
N LEU A 418 -3.81 20.47 8.15
CA LEU A 418 -3.40 21.09 9.42
C LEU A 418 -2.73 22.45 9.19
N ARG A 419 -1.86 22.56 8.18
CA ARG A 419 -1.18 23.81 7.81
C ARG A 419 -2.18 24.91 7.45
N ASP A 420 -3.24 24.55 6.74
CA ASP A 420 -4.31 25.47 6.37
C ASP A 420 -5.35 25.70 7.49
N GLY A 421 -5.18 25.07 8.65
CA GLY A 421 -6.06 25.26 9.80
C GLY A 421 -7.50 24.80 9.59
N VAL A 422 -7.76 23.87 8.66
CA VAL A 422 -9.13 23.46 8.29
C VAL A 422 -9.94 22.85 9.44
N TRP A 423 -9.26 22.39 10.49
CA TRP A 423 -9.86 21.86 11.71
C TRP A 423 -9.73 22.76 12.94
N ARG A 424 -9.18 23.97 12.79
CA ARG A 424 -9.23 24.95 13.87
C ARG A 424 -10.67 25.39 14.01
N ARG A 425 -11.32 25.06 15.13
CA ARG A 425 -12.60 25.67 15.49
C ARG A 425 -12.39 27.18 15.40
N HIS A 426 -13.07 27.85 14.48
CA HIS A 426 -13.31 29.27 14.64
C HIS A 426 -14.10 29.37 15.96
N ARG A 427 -13.42 29.75 17.04
CA ARG A 427 -14.11 30.44 18.13
C ARG A 427 -14.73 31.64 17.44
N LYS A 428 -16.02 31.56 17.11
CA LYS A 428 -16.80 32.79 16.92
C LYS A 428 -16.57 33.56 18.21
N GLU A 429 -15.82 34.65 18.13
CA GLU A 429 -15.87 35.70 19.13
C GLU A 429 -17.35 36.00 19.33
N LYS A 430 -17.93 35.49 20.41
CA LYS A 430 -19.08 36.14 21.00
C LYS A 430 -18.50 37.43 21.56
N SER A 431 -18.50 38.48 20.74
CA SER A 431 -18.43 39.83 21.26
C SER A 431 -19.65 40.00 22.17
N PHE A 432 -19.44 39.79 23.47
CA PHE A 432 -20.29 40.40 24.46
C PHE A 432 -19.99 41.90 24.38
N LYS A 433 -20.72 42.60 23.52
CA LYS A 433 -21.04 44.00 23.80
C LYS A 433 -22.09 43.96 24.91
N ARG A 434 -21.69 44.32 26.12
CA ARG A 434 -22.56 44.93 27.10
C ARG A 434 -22.00 46.30 27.40
#